data_AF-U1GKR7-F1
#
_entry.id   AF-U1GKR7-F1
#
_cell.length_a   1.000
_cell.length_b   1.000
_cell.length_c   1.000
_cell.angle_alpha   90.00
_cell.angle_beta   90.00
_cell.angle_gamma   90.00
#
_symmetry.space_group_name_H-M   'P 1'
#
loop_
_entity.id
_entity.type
_entity.pdbx_description
1 polymer ?
#
loop_
_entity_poly.entity_id
_entity_poly.type
_entity_poly.pdbx_seq_one_letter_code
_entity_poly.pdbx_strand_id
1 'polypeptide(L)'
;MKKVIFLFSLLLSGCYLANGPPDSLNYWVKDGGKAPYKHFKYCDDFSRSKMDNHYFYLENKFYNSTSDKREDDEFMKLYRKKNALVNQCLYDIGYRFRPPLLWCLAEGGNNTKICIENMKYRN
;
A
#
# COMPACT_ATOMS: atom_id res chain seq x y z
N MET A 1 -7.56 22.24 -37.28
CA MET A 1 -8.32 21.84 -36.07
C MET A 1 -7.98 20.44 -35.57
N LYS A 2 -7.72 19.43 -36.42
CA LYS A 2 -7.36 18.06 -35.97
C LYS A 2 -6.00 17.94 -35.23
N LYS A 3 -5.02 18.81 -35.51
CA LYS A 3 -3.68 18.75 -34.88
C LYS A 3 -3.64 19.22 -33.42
N VAL A 4 -4.55 20.13 -33.02
CA VAL A 4 -4.61 20.67 -31.65
C VAL A 4 -5.23 19.65 -30.69
N ILE A 5 -6.17 18.83 -31.18
CA ILE A 5 -6.82 17.76 -30.41
C ILE A 5 -5.81 16.68 -29.99
N PHE A 6 -4.83 16.37 -30.85
CA PHE A 6 -3.80 15.37 -30.56
C PHE A 6 -2.81 15.80 -29.46
N LEU A 7 -2.53 17.10 -29.33
CA LEU A 7 -1.65 17.62 -28.27
C LEU A 7 -2.29 17.56 -26.88
N PHE A 8 -3.61 17.74 -26.79
CA PHE A 8 -4.34 17.67 -25.51
C PHE A 8 -4.37 16.26 -24.92
N SER A 9 -4.42 15.22 -25.77
CA SER A 9 -4.39 13.82 -25.32
C SER A 9 -3.07 13.45 -24.65
N LEU A 10 -1.95 13.97 -25.17
CA LEU A 10 -0.60 13.74 -24.64
C LEU A 10 -0.35 14.51 -23.34
N LEU A 11 -0.92 15.70 -23.19
CA LEU A 11 -0.83 16.51 -21.97
C LEU A 11 -1.64 15.88 -20.81
N LEU A 12 -2.80 15.30 -21.09
CA LEU A 12 -3.62 14.62 -20.08
C LEU A 12 -2.98 13.31 -19.57
N SER A 13 -2.21 12.60 -20.40
CA SER A 13 -1.40 11.47 -19.93
C SER A 13 -0.22 11.89 -19.05
N GLY A 14 0.27 13.13 -19.18
CA GLY A 14 1.39 13.65 -18.39
C GLY A 14 1.04 13.92 -16.92
N CYS A 15 -0.22 14.23 -16.60
CA CYS A 15 -0.64 14.52 -15.23
C CYS A 15 -0.62 13.29 -14.29
N TYR A 16 -0.69 12.08 -14.82
CA TYR A 16 -0.58 10.85 -14.02
C TYR A 16 0.86 10.61 -13.54
N LEU A 17 1.86 11.09 -14.30
CA LEU A 17 3.27 10.89 -14.00
C LEU A 17 3.81 11.90 -12.97
N ALA A 18 3.26 13.12 -12.92
CA ALA A 18 3.76 14.17 -12.03
C ALA A 18 3.39 13.98 -10.54
N ASN A 19 2.27 13.31 -10.24
CA ASN A 19 1.78 13.13 -8.86
C ASN A 19 2.12 11.77 -8.25
N GLY A 20 2.89 10.95 -8.97
CA GLY A 20 3.13 9.56 -8.62
C GLY A 20 1.86 8.70 -8.71
N PRO A 21 2.01 7.37 -8.66
CA PRO A 21 0.89 6.45 -8.66
C PRO A 21 0.05 6.62 -7.37
N PRO A 22 -1.29 6.46 -7.43
CA PRO A 22 -2.15 6.49 -6.23
C PRO A 22 -1.71 5.46 -5.18
N ASP A 23 -2.02 5.72 -3.91
CA ASP A 23 -1.70 4.79 -2.82
C ASP A 23 -2.33 3.41 -3.06
N SER A 24 -1.56 2.34 -2.80
CA SER A 24 -2.00 0.95 -2.78
C SER A 24 -3.31 0.70 -2.01
N LEU A 25 -3.57 1.45 -0.94
CA LEU A 25 -4.78 1.36 -0.12
C LEU A 25 -6.07 1.58 -0.94
N ASN A 26 -5.98 2.33 -2.05
CA ASN A 26 -7.10 2.57 -2.96
C ASN A 26 -7.58 1.32 -3.70
N TYR A 27 -6.79 0.24 -3.71
CA TYR A 27 -7.08 -0.95 -4.49
C TYR A 27 -7.63 -2.10 -3.64
N TRP A 28 -7.88 -1.89 -2.35
CA TRP A 28 -8.68 -2.80 -1.54
C TRP A 28 -10.17 -2.54 -1.78
N VAL A 29 -10.83 -3.43 -2.51
CA VAL A 29 -12.20 -3.24 -3.03
C VAL A 29 -13.14 -4.33 -2.55
N LYS A 30 -14.36 -3.96 -2.16
CA LYS A 30 -15.49 -4.83 -1.83
C LYS A 30 -16.76 -4.22 -2.42
N ASP A 31 -17.57 -5.02 -3.11
CA ASP A 31 -18.82 -4.59 -3.75
C ASP A 31 -18.66 -3.36 -4.68
N GLY A 32 -17.52 -3.28 -5.38
CA GLY A 32 -17.18 -2.17 -6.29
C GLY A 32 -16.69 -0.90 -5.59
N GLY A 33 -16.72 -0.84 -4.26
CA GLY A 33 -16.26 0.30 -3.45
C GLY A 33 -14.91 0.07 -2.78
N LYS A 34 -14.15 1.16 -2.58
CA LYS A 34 -12.89 1.13 -1.82
C LYS A 34 -13.14 0.88 -0.34
N ALA A 35 -12.17 0.26 0.34
CA ALA A 35 -12.20 0.12 1.79
C ALA A 35 -12.25 1.50 2.48
N PRO A 36 -13.24 1.76 3.36
CA PRO A 36 -13.27 2.98 4.14
C PRO A 36 -12.19 2.94 5.22
N TYR A 37 -11.74 4.12 5.66
CA TYR A 37 -10.70 4.26 6.70
C TYR A 37 -10.99 3.43 7.96
N LYS A 38 -12.26 3.35 8.40
CA LYS A 38 -12.66 2.56 9.58
C LYS A 38 -12.25 1.08 9.50
N HIS A 39 -12.23 0.48 8.31
CA HIS A 39 -11.83 -0.92 8.13
C HIS A 39 -10.31 -1.07 8.16
N PHE A 40 -9.58 -0.12 7.57
CA PHE A 40 -8.12 -0.08 7.72
C PHE A 40 -7.71 0.10 9.18
N LYS A 41 -8.35 1.01 9.91
CA LYS A 41 -8.11 1.20 11.35
C LYS A 41 -8.41 -0.08 12.13
N TYR A 42 -9.55 -0.72 11.88
CA TYR A 42 -9.89 -1.99 12.52
C TYR A 42 -8.82 -3.07 12.29
N CYS A 43 -8.36 -3.23 11.05
CA CYS A 43 -7.34 -4.21 10.72
C CYS A 43 -5.94 -3.82 11.23
N ASP A 44 -5.62 -2.53 11.30
CA ASP A 44 -4.40 -2.05 11.93
C ASP A 44 -4.41 -2.34 13.44
N ASP A 45 -5.49 -1.99 14.15
CA ASP A 45 -5.67 -2.27 15.59
C ASP A 45 -5.56 -3.78 15.86
N PHE A 46 -6.22 -4.62 15.02
CA PHE A 46 -6.08 -6.07 15.08
C PHE A 46 -4.62 -6.51 14.88
N SER A 47 -3.93 -6.02 13.84
CA SER A 47 -2.55 -6.40 13.57
C SER A 47 -1.59 -5.98 14.68
N ARG A 48 -1.77 -4.78 15.26
CA ARG A 48 -1.00 -4.28 16.41
C ARG A 48 -1.19 -5.19 17.62
N SER A 49 -2.40 -5.69 17.87
CA SER A 49 -2.66 -6.65 18.97
C SER A 49 -1.93 -8.00 18.83
N LYS A 50 -1.39 -8.30 17.64
CA LYS A 50 -0.59 -9.52 17.37
C LYS A 50 0.92 -9.28 17.41
N MET A 51 1.35 -8.03 17.61
CA MET A 51 2.76 -7.68 17.72
C MET A 51 3.20 -7.74 19.19
N ASP A 52 4.49 -8.01 19.39
CA ASP A 52 5.10 -8.04 20.71
C ASP A 52 5.66 -6.65 21.10
N ASN A 53 6.13 -6.54 22.34
CA ASN A 53 6.74 -5.31 22.87
C ASN A 53 7.99 -4.90 22.09
N HIS A 54 8.70 -5.85 21.47
CA HIS A 54 9.90 -5.55 20.68
C HIS A 54 9.57 -4.75 19.43
N TYR A 55 8.46 -5.08 18.75
CA TYR A 55 7.95 -4.25 17.66
C TYR A 55 7.72 -2.80 18.10
N PHE A 56 7.03 -2.59 19.22
CA PHE A 56 6.71 -1.23 19.69
C PHE A 56 7.96 -0.47 20.16
N TYR A 57 8.93 -1.17 20.75
CA TYR A 57 10.23 -0.59 21.09
C TYR A 57 10.95 -0.07 19.83
N LEU A 58 11.06 -0.90 18.79
CA LEU A 58 11.70 -0.52 17.54
C LEU A 58 10.91 0.55 16.77
N GLU A 59 9.58 0.48 16.76
CA GLU A 59 8.69 1.50 16.18
C GLU A 59 8.99 2.87 16.80
N ASN A 60 9.08 2.94 18.13
CA ASN A 60 9.39 4.17 18.83
C ASN A 60 10.80 4.69 18.50
N LYS A 61 11.81 3.81 18.39
CA LYS A 61 13.17 4.24 18.03
C LYS A 61 13.25 4.79 16.61
N PHE A 62 12.61 4.09 15.66
CA PHE A 62 12.55 4.46 14.26
C PHE A 62 11.91 5.85 14.07
N TYR A 63 10.74 6.09 14.66
CA TYR A 63 10.05 7.37 14.51
C TYR A 63 10.70 8.53 15.27
N ASN A 64 11.49 8.24 16.32
CA ASN A 64 12.27 9.25 17.03
C ASN A 64 13.69 9.41 16.48
N SER A 65 14.04 8.76 15.36
CA SER A 65 15.37 8.82 14.74
C SER A 65 16.53 8.46 15.69
N THR A 66 16.28 7.50 16.59
CA THR A 66 17.26 7.03 17.60
C THR A 66 17.72 5.58 17.35
N SER A 67 17.23 4.97 16.27
CA SER A 67 17.63 3.64 15.82
C SER A 67 18.95 3.67 15.05
N ASP A 68 19.68 2.56 15.13
CA ASP A 68 20.76 2.26 14.20
C ASP A 68 20.24 1.54 12.93
N LYS A 69 21.09 1.38 11.91
CA LYS A 69 20.71 0.72 10.64
C LYS A 69 20.16 -0.70 10.85
N ARG A 70 20.74 -1.48 11.78
CA ARG A 70 20.31 -2.85 12.03
C ARG A 70 18.93 -2.87 12.68
N GLU A 71 18.68 -1.94 13.60
CA GLU A 71 17.36 -1.75 14.22
C GLU A 71 16.31 -1.28 13.20
N ASP A 72 16.68 -0.40 12.26
CA ASP A 72 15.82 -0.01 11.14
C ASP A 72 15.46 -1.21 10.25
N ASP A 73 16.45 -2.02 9.88
CA ASP A 73 16.24 -3.22 9.06
C ASP A 73 15.33 -4.24 9.77
N GLU A 74 15.51 -4.41 11.08
CA GLU A 74 14.68 -5.27 11.92
C GLU A 74 13.25 -4.74 12.04
N PHE A 75 13.10 -3.44 12.33
CA PHE A 75 11.81 -2.76 12.36
C PHE A 75 11.06 -2.96 11.04
N MET A 76 11.73 -2.72 9.90
CA MET A 76 11.12 -2.88 8.58
C MET A 76 10.70 -4.32 8.29
N LYS A 77 11.39 -5.33 8.83
CA LYS A 77 10.97 -6.73 8.74
C LYS A 77 9.69 -6.99 9.55
N LEU A 78 9.62 -6.51 10.79
CA LEU A 78 8.43 -6.66 11.63
C LEU A 78 7.24 -5.85 11.10
N TYR A 79 7.50 -4.65 10.58
CA TYR A 79 6.51 -3.80 9.93
C TYR A 79 5.87 -4.50 8.72
N ARG A 80 6.68 -5.17 7.86
CA ARG A 80 6.15 -5.99 6.76
C ARG A 80 5.28 -7.14 7.26
N LYS A 81 5.68 -7.80 8.36
CA LYS A 81 4.86 -8.86 9.00
C LYS A 81 3.52 -8.31 9.50
N LYS A 82 3.53 -7.14 10.16
CA LYS A 82 2.31 -6.45 10.58
C LYS A 82 1.41 -6.12 9.39
N ASN A 83 1.95 -5.54 8.33
CA ASN A 83 1.19 -5.20 7.13
C ASN A 83 0.58 -6.43 6.44
N ALA A 84 1.27 -7.58 6.44
CA ALA A 84 0.69 -8.82 5.95
C ALA A 84 -0.54 -9.26 6.77
N LEU A 85 -0.55 -9.02 8.09
CA LEU A 85 -1.71 -9.27 8.95
C LEU A 85 -2.85 -8.30 8.65
N VAL A 86 -2.57 -7.02 8.38
CA VAL A 86 -3.57 -6.04 7.94
C VAL A 86 -4.23 -6.50 6.65
N ASN A 87 -3.44 -6.90 5.67
CA ASN A 87 -3.92 -7.35 4.36
C ASN A 87 -4.75 -8.63 4.46
N GLN A 88 -4.33 -9.56 5.35
CA GLN A 88 -5.12 -10.75 5.65
C GLN A 88 -6.46 -10.37 6.30
N CYS A 89 -6.47 -9.49 7.30
CA CYS A 89 -7.71 -9.04 7.95
C CYS A 89 -8.68 -8.39 6.95
N LEU A 90 -8.17 -7.53 6.05
CA LEU A 90 -9.00 -6.92 5.00
C LEU A 90 -9.61 -7.99 4.08
N TYR A 91 -8.81 -9.00 3.72
CA TYR A 91 -9.27 -10.12 2.91
C TYR A 91 -10.37 -10.93 3.62
N ASP A 92 -10.19 -11.20 4.92
CA ASP A 92 -11.13 -11.97 5.74
C ASP A 92 -12.48 -11.26 5.90
N ILE A 93 -12.50 -9.92 5.97
CA ILE A 93 -13.74 -9.13 6.01
C ILE A 93 -14.35 -8.88 4.61
N GLY A 94 -13.78 -9.49 3.57
CA GLY A 94 -14.33 -9.56 2.22
C GLY A 94 -13.77 -8.56 1.20
N TYR A 95 -12.67 -7.88 1.50
CA TYR A 95 -11.98 -7.05 0.49
C TYR A 95 -11.08 -7.91 -0.40
N ARG A 96 -10.84 -7.42 -1.62
CA ARG A 96 -9.87 -7.98 -2.56
C ARG A 96 -8.93 -6.90 -3.03
N PHE A 97 -7.65 -7.25 -3.17
CA PHE A 97 -6.65 -6.34 -3.71
C PHE A 97 -6.72 -6.36 -5.24
N ARG A 98 -7.28 -5.30 -5.84
CA ARG A 98 -7.58 -5.19 -7.28
C ARG A 98 -6.92 -3.96 -7.92
N PRO A 99 -5.58 -3.89 -7.98
CA PRO A 99 -4.89 -2.82 -8.69
C PRO A 99 -4.99 -3.00 -10.22
N PRO A 100 -5.05 -1.91 -10.99
CA PRO A 100 -4.83 -1.95 -12.44
C PRO A 100 -3.42 -2.46 -12.77
N LEU A 101 -3.26 -3.22 -13.86
CA LEU A 101 -1.94 -3.70 -14.30
C LEU A 101 -0.96 -2.55 -14.54
N LEU A 102 -1.42 -1.46 -15.15
CA LEU A 102 -0.63 -0.24 -15.37
C LEU A 102 -0.10 0.34 -14.06
N TRP A 103 -0.86 0.25 -12.96
CA TRP A 103 -0.40 0.71 -11.66
C TRP A 103 0.72 -0.18 -11.11
N CYS A 104 0.59 -1.51 -11.26
CA CYS A 104 1.62 -2.46 -10.85
C CYS A 104 2.94 -2.27 -11.64
N LEU A 105 2.87 -1.80 -12.88
CA LEU A 105 4.02 -1.62 -13.78
C LEU A 105 4.57 -0.19 -13.79
N ALA A 106 3.96 0.74 -13.05
CA ALA A 106 4.39 2.13 -13.05
C ALA A 106 5.84 2.25 -12.54
N GLU A 107 6.69 2.87 -13.36
CA GLU A 107 8.10 3.11 -13.03
C GLU A 107 8.23 4.20 -11.95
N GLY A 108 9.18 4.05 -11.02
CA GLY A 108 9.48 5.04 -9.97
C GLY A 108 8.90 4.75 -8.58
N GLY A 109 8.33 3.56 -8.34
CA GLY A 109 7.78 3.19 -7.04
C GLY A 109 7.96 1.72 -6.66
N ASN A 110 7.43 1.35 -5.48
CA ASN A 110 7.45 -0.02 -4.97
C ASN A 110 6.21 -0.83 -5.39
N ASN A 111 5.48 -0.37 -6.42
CA ASN A 111 4.17 -0.89 -6.82
C ASN A 111 4.24 -2.34 -7.29
N THR A 112 5.25 -2.69 -8.09
CA THR A 112 5.48 -4.08 -8.55
C THR A 112 5.56 -5.03 -7.37
N LYS A 113 6.35 -4.67 -6.35
CA LYS A 113 6.52 -5.48 -5.13
C LYS A 113 5.21 -5.59 -4.35
N ILE A 114 4.51 -4.48 -4.15
CA ILE A 114 3.20 -4.47 -3.47
C ILE A 114 2.21 -5.38 -4.22
N CYS A 115 2.19 -5.32 -5.55
CA CYS A 115 1.35 -6.20 -6.35
C CYS A 115 1.72 -7.67 -6.15
N ILE A 116 3.01 -8.01 -6.20
CA ILE A 116 3.49 -9.38 -5.99
C ILE A 116 3.10 -9.90 -4.60
N GLU A 117 3.36 -9.12 -3.55
CA GLU A 117 3.06 -9.49 -2.16
C GLU A 117 1.56 -9.71 -1.91
N ASN A 118 0.71 -8.98 -2.64
CA ASN A 118 -0.74 -9.01 -2.47
C ASN A 118 -1.50 -9.79 -3.56
N MET A 119 -0.81 -10.45 -4.50
CA MET A 119 -1.47 -11.27 -5.54
C MET A 119 -2.40 -12.32 -4.96
N LYS A 120 -2.05 -12.90 -3.81
CA LYS A 120 -2.84 -13.91 -3.09
C LYS A 120 -4.19 -13.39 -2.57
N TYR A 121 -4.39 -12.07 -2.52
CA TYR A 121 -5.63 -11.43 -2.06
C TYR A 121 -6.54 -10.97 -3.22
N ARG A 122 -6.27 -11.40 -4.46
CA ARG A 122 -7.06 -11.02 -5.64
C ARG A 122 -8.43 -11.71 -5.71
N ASN A 123 -8.50 -12.96 -5.27
CA ASN A 123 -9.65 -13.87 -5.42
C ASN A 123 -10.16 -14.33 -4.06
#